data_AF-A0A845D184-F1
#
_entry.id   AF-A0A845D184-F1
#
_cell.length_a   1.000
_cell.length_b   1.000
_cell.length_c   1.000
_cell.angle_alpha   90.00
_cell.angle_beta   90.00
_cell.angle_gamma   90.00
#
_symmetry.space_group_name_H-M   'P 1'
#
loop_
_entity.id
_entity.type
_entity.pdbx_description
1 polymer ?
#
loop_
_entity_poly.entity_id
_entity_poly.type
_entity_poly.pdbx_seq_one_letter_code
_entity_poly.pdbx_strand_id
1 'polypeptide(L)' 'MFREVIAAVPPTPSRRVSLLTQTESLLIVKARLACRFLRNSSLRVIFAYFIHERRVDFIELYFKGDKEREDGARINRYLR' A
#
# COMPACT_ATOMS: atom_id res chain seq x y z
N MET A 1 -12.85 6.34 -1.26
CA MET A 1 -12.07 5.14 -1.60
C MET A 1 -10.56 5.24 -1.31
N PHE A 2 -9.76 6.16 -1.90
CA PHE A 2 -8.34 6.32 -1.52
C PHE A 2 -8.11 7.32 -0.38
N ARG A 3 -8.90 8.40 -0.33
CA ARG A 3 -8.93 9.35 0.80
C ARG A 3 -9.15 8.67 2.15
N GLU A 4 -10.01 7.66 2.22
CA GLU A 4 -10.28 6.90 3.46
C GLU A 4 -9.08 6.07 3.91
N VAL A 5 -8.25 5.61 2.98
CA VAL A 5 -7.01 4.88 3.29
C VAL A 5 -5.96 5.83 3.88
N ILE A 6 -5.89 7.07 3.40
CA ILE A 6 -4.99 8.11 3.95
C ILE A 6 -5.54 8.71 5.26
N ALA A 7 -6.86 8.89 5.37
CA ALA A 7 -7.49 9.47 6.56
C ALA A 7 -7.42 8.56 7.79
N ALA A 8 -7.28 7.25 7.59
CA ALA A 8 -7.25 6.27 8.67
C ALA A 8 -5.86 6.03 9.26
N VAL A 9 -4.85 6.88 9.04
CA VAL A 9 -3.48 6.61 9.51
C VAL A 9 -3.36 6.74 11.05
N PRO A 10 -2.82 5.72 11.77
CA PRO A 10 -2.26 4.46 11.26
C PRO A 10 -3.34 3.52 10.73
N PRO A 11 -3.26 3.08 9.46
CA PRO A 11 -4.34 2.36 8.81
C PRO A 11 -4.60 1.08 9.59
N THR A 12 -5.77 0.98 10.20
CA THR A 12 -6.16 -0.23 10.93
C THR A 12 -6.14 -1.39 9.94
N PRO A 13 -5.41 -2.50 10.24
CA PRO A 13 -5.39 -3.66 9.38
C PRO A 13 -6.82 -4.10 9.08
N SER A 14 -7.15 -4.23 7.80
CA SER A 14 -8.49 -4.59 7.36
C SER A 14 -8.39 -5.60 6.22
N ARG A 15 -9.52 -6.20 5.83
CA ARG A 15 -9.55 -7.14 4.69
C ARG A 15 -8.95 -6.57 3.40
N ARG A 16 -8.85 -5.23 3.26
CA ARG A 16 -8.34 -4.55 2.07
C ARG A 16 -6.97 -3.88 2.28
N VAL A 17 -6.46 -3.79 3.50
CA VAL A 17 -5.22 -3.08 3.81
C VAL A 17 -4.34 -3.93 4.73
N SER A 18 -3.09 -4.12 4.33
CA SER A 18 -2.07 -4.83 5.10
C SER A 18 -0.92 -3.88 5.40
N LEU A 19 -0.51 -3.81 6.66
CA LEU A 19 0.67 -3.06 7.09
C LEU A 19 1.90 -3.95 6.93
N LEU A 20 2.87 -3.51 6.12
CA LEU A 20 4.10 -4.27 5.85
C LEU A 20 5.25 -3.83 6.77
N THR A 21 5.30 -2.54 7.12
CA THR A 21 6.32 -1.98 8.00
C THR A 21 5.71 -0.82 8.78
N GLN A 22 6.06 -0.72 10.06
CA GLN A 22 5.66 0.36 10.94
C GLN A 22 6.87 0.82 11.75
N THR A 23 7.14 2.12 11.66
CA THR A 23 8.12 2.84 12.50
C THR A 23 7.43 4.07 13.08
N GLU A 24 8.15 4.85 13.88
CA GLU A 24 7.62 6.09 14.47
C GLU A 24 7.28 7.16 13.43
N SER A 25 8.00 7.18 12.30
CA SER A 25 7.88 8.24 11.28
C SER A 25 7.34 7.77 9.93
N LEU A 26 7.37 6.44 9.67
CA LEU A 26 7.06 5.86 8.37
C LEU A 26 6.22 4.59 8.50
N LEU A 27 5.21 4.47 7.63
CA LEU A 27 4.39 3.28 7.44
C LEU A 27 4.48 2.80 5.99
N ILE A 28 4.76 1.51 5.78
CA ILE A 28 4.66 0.87 4.47
C ILE A 28 3.36 0.08 4.42
N VAL A 29 2.49 0.45 3.48
CA VAL A 29 1.12 -0.04 3.43
C VAL A 29 0.85 -0.69 2.08
N LYS A 30 0.26 -1.88 2.11
CA LYS A 30 -0.25 -2.60 0.94
C LYS A 30 -1.77 -2.52 0.94
N ALA A 31 -2.35 -1.87 -0.06
CA ALA A 31 -3.80 -1.73 -0.19
C ALA A 31 -4.33 -2.44 -1.44
N ARG A 32 -5.53 -3.04 -1.29
CA ARG A 32 -6.31 -3.65 -2.37
C ARG A 32 -7.28 -2.61 -2.94
N LEU A 33 -7.06 -2.24 -4.19
CA LEU A 33 -7.96 -1.38 -4.95
C LEU A 33 -8.90 -2.26 -5.78
N ALA A 34 -10.21 -2.05 -5.62
CA ALA A 34 -11.18 -2.65 -6.52
C ALA A 34 -11.21 -1.81 -7.80
N CYS A 35 -11.10 -2.46 -8.96
CA CYS A 35 -11.18 -1.80 -10.25
C CYS A 35 -12.33 -2.42 -11.04
N ARG A 36 -13.31 -1.61 -11.41
CA ARG A 36 -14.52 -2.06 -12.15
C ARG A 36 -14.21 -2.77 -13.47
N PHE A 37 -13.09 -2.43 -14.11
CA PHE A 37 -12.69 -2.99 -15.40
C PHE A 37 -11.97 -4.33 -15.24
N LEU A 38 -11.46 -4.64 -14.04
CA LEU A 38 -10.81 -5.90 -13.73
C LEU A 38 -11.86 -6.86 -13.16
N ARG A 39 -12.61 -7.50 -14.08
CA ARG A 39 -13.85 -8.27 -13.83
C ARG A 39 -13.86 -9.21 -12.61
N ASN A 40 -12.71 -9.73 -12.15
CA ASN A 40 -12.61 -10.57 -10.95
C ASN A 40 -11.30 -10.37 -10.15
N SER A 41 -10.55 -9.32 -10.45
CA SER A 41 -9.22 -9.13 -9.86
C SER A 41 -9.05 -7.72 -9.31
N SER A 42 -8.03 -7.56 -8.49
CA SER A 42 -7.76 -6.31 -7.80
C SER A 42 -6.37 -5.82 -8.14
N LEU A 43 -6.26 -4.50 -8.28
CA LEU A 43 -4.95 -3.85 -8.23
C LEU A 43 -4.46 -3.83 -6.78
N ARG A 44 -3.17 -4.02 -6.62
CA ARG A 44 -2.47 -3.86 -5.35
C ARG A 44 -1.56 -2.67 -5.48
N VAL A 45 -1.66 -1.77 -4.52
CA VAL A 45 -0.80 -0.60 -4.40
C VAL A 45 0.01 -0.73 -3.13
N ILE A 46 1.29 -0.40 -3.22
CA ILE A 46 2.20 -0.28 -2.10
C ILE A 46 2.65 1.17 -2.04
N PHE A 47 2.50 1.78 -0.88
CA PHE A 47 2.91 3.15 -0.65
C PHE A 47 3.55 3.31 0.72
N ALA A 48 4.42 4.32 0.82
CA ALA A 48 4.97 4.83 2.05
C ALA A 48 4.13 6.02 2.53
N TYR A 49 3.75 6.03 3.81
CA TYR A 49 3.14 7.18 4.46
C TYR A 49 4.10 7.74 5.51
N PHE A 50 4.55 8.98 5.30
CA PHE A 50 5.39 9.71 6.24
C PHE A 50 4.50 10.46 7.23
N ILE A 51 4.54 10.06 8.51
CA ILE A 51 3.60 10.49 9.54
C ILE A 51 3.70 12.00 9.78
N HIS A 52 4.91 12.50 10.00
CA HIS A 52 5.15 13.91 10.31
C HIS A 52 4.89 14.83 9.11
N GLU A 53 5.22 14.36 7.91
CA GLU A 53 5.11 15.15 6.67
C GLU A 53 3.70 15.10 6.06
N ARG A 54 2.85 14.16 6.51
CA ARG A 54 1.55 13.83 5.86
C ARG A 54 1.73 13.60 4.35
N ARG A 55 2.85 13.00 3.98
CA ARG A 55 3.26 12.73 2.60
C ARG A 55 3.06 11.27 2.27
N VAL A 56 2.66 11.01 1.02
CA VAL A 56 2.52 9.66 0.47
C VAL A 56 3.41 9.51 -0.74
N ASP A 57 4.28 8.51 -0.67
CA ASP A 57 5.13 8.12 -1.79
C ASP A 57 4.66 6.76 -2.33
N PHE A 58 4.39 6.69 -3.63
CA PHE A 58 3.98 5.45 -4.28
C PHE A 58 5.21 4.60 -4.62
N ILE A 59 5.20 3.35 -4.18
CA ILE A 59 6.32 2.41 -4.37
C ILE A 59 6.03 1.46 -5.53
N GLU A 60 4.83 0.88 -5.55
CA GLU A 60 4.46 -0.11 -6.55
C GLU A 60 2.94 -0.14 -6.79
N LEU A 61 2.55 -0.36 -8.04
CA LEU A 61 1.19 -0.71 -8.43
C LEU A 61 1.27 -1.94 -9.32
N TYR A 62 0.56 -3.00 -8.96
CA TYR A 62 0.56 -4.23 -9.73
C TYR A 62 -0.82 -4.89 -9.76
N PHE A 63 -1.07 -5.65 -10.82
CA PHE A 63 -2.24 -6.49 -10.95
C PHE A 63 -2.03 -7.80 -10.20
N LYS A 64 -3.00 -8.22 -9.36
CA LYS A 64 -2.88 -9.48 -8.63
C LYS A 64 -2.70 -10.70 -9.56
N GLY A 65 -3.22 -10.65 -10.79
CA GLY A 65 -3.04 -11.76 -11.75
C GLY A 65 -1.62 -11.88 -12.28
N ASP A 66 -0.82 -10.81 -12.25
CA ASP A 66 0.56 -10.83 -12.76
C ASP A 66 1.54 -11.33 -11.70
N LYS A 67 1.27 -11.04 -10.41
CA LYS A 67 2.12 -11.45 -9.27
C LYS A 67 1.28 -11.71 -8.02
N GLU A 68 1.63 -12.77 -7.29
CA GLU A 68 0.96 -13.12 -6.03
C GLU A 68 1.39 -12.23 -4.83
N ARG A 69 2.65 -11.79 -4.81
CA ARG A 69 3.27 -11.05 -3.69
C ARG A 69 3.99 -9.79 -4.17
N GLU A 70 4.17 -8.87 -3.24
CA GLU A 70 4.96 -7.64 -3.37
C GLU A 70 6.43 -7.90 -3.68
N ASP A 71 7.09 -6.93 -4.33
CA ASP A 71 8.54 -6.95 -4.52
C ASP A 71 9.24 -6.47 -3.24
N GLY A 72 9.59 -7.42 -2.37
CA GLY A 72 10.31 -7.13 -1.13
C GLY A 72 11.68 -6.48 -1.35
N ALA A 73 12.35 -6.75 -2.47
CA ALA A 73 13.62 -6.11 -2.80
C ALA A 73 13.43 -4.63 -3.15
N ARG A 74 12.32 -4.28 -3.83
CA ARG A 74 11.94 -2.90 -4.10
C ARG A 74 11.63 -2.14 -2.81
N ILE A 75 10.86 -2.74 -1.89
CA ILE A 75 10.57 -2.13 -0.58
C ILE A 75 11.86 -1.91 0.21
N ASN A 76 12.73 -2.92 0.28
CA ASN A 76 14.01 -2.80 0.98
C ASN A 76 14.93 -1.74 0.36
N ARG A 77 14.91 -1.57 -0.97
CA ARG A 77 15.66 -0.50 -1.65
C ARG A 77 15.10 0.88 -1.34
N TYR A 78 13.79 0.99 -1.18
CA TYR A 78 13.13 2.24 -0.81
C TYR A 78 13.40 2.64 0.64
N LEU A 79 13.57 1.67 1.54
CA LEU A 79 13.86 1.88 2.97
C LEU A 79 15.34 2.13 3.30
N ARG A 80 16.24 2.00 2.32
CA ARG A 80 17.68 2.28 2.47
C ARG A 80 17.99 3.73 2.12
#